data_AF-A0A6A6ZQT2-F1
#
_entry.id   AF-A0A6A6ZQT2-F1
#
_cell.length_a   1.000
_cell.length_b   1.000
_cell.length_c   1.000
_cell.angle_alpha   90.00
_cell.angle_beta   90.00
_cell.angle_gamma   90.00
#
_symmetry.space_group_name_H-M   'P 1'
#
loop_
_entity.id
_entity.type
_entity.pdbx_description
1 polymer ?
#
loop_
_entity_poly.entity_id
_entity_poly.type
_entity_poly.pdbx_seq_one_letter_code
_entity_poly.pdbx_strand_id
1 'polypeptide(L)'
;MAENITFVERERPGQQASQQSEPAPSTKSTTKKPPRKLEMRLPNNGQSPTNVTFSAPFLDNTLSKLLALQNRMLTVSNDIAASADVDEHTKQEQFAQSAELSRIIALICSEKARQGA
;
A
#
# COMPACT_ATOMS: atom_id res chain seq x y z
N MET A 1 34.43 2.29 28.71
CA MET A 1 35.79 1.70 28.64
C MET A 1 35.73 0.57 27.62
N ALA A 2 36.83 0.38 26.90
CA ALA A 2 36.99 -0.43 25.69
C ALA A 2 36.76 -1.96 25.94
N GLU A 3 36.69 -2.89 24.98
CA GLU A 3 37.59 -3.13 23.83
C GLU A 3 36.96 -4.09 22.78
N ASN A 4 37.53 -4.02 21.59
CA ASN A 4 37.37 -4.88 20.42
C ASN A 4 37.54 -6.38 20.71
N ILE A 5 36.81 -7.23 20.00
CA ILE A 5 37.28 -8.59 19.66
C ILE A 5 37.06 -8.84 18.16
N THR A 6 38.19 -8.91 17.46
CA THR A 6 38.37 -9.42 16.09
C THR A 6 38.93 -10.84 16.18
N PHE A 7 38.86 -11.58 15.07
CA PHE A 7 39.59 -12.82 14.72
C PHE A 7 38.87 -14.14 15.14
N VAL A 8 38.81 -15.21 14.34
CA VAL A 8 39.53 -15.56 13.10
C VAL A 8 38.78 -16.67 12.35
N GLU A 9 38.83 -16.61 11.02
CA GLU A 9 38.44 -17.65 10.07
C GLU A 9 39.44 -18.83 10.13
N ARG A 10 38.96 -20.07 10.27
CA ARG A 10 39.81 -21.27 10.17
C ARG A 10 39.21 -22.32 9.24
N GLU A 11 40.06 -22.82 8.36
CA GLU A 11 39.81 -23.70 7.22
C GLU A 11 39.26 -25.10 7.56
N ARG A 12 38.62 -25.71 6.52
CA ARG A 12 38.07 -27.07 6.44
C ARG A 12 39.13 -28.17 6.63
N PRO A 13 38.72 -29.34 7.15
CA PRO A 13 38.69 -30.57 6.33
C PRO A 13 37.45 -31.43 6.69
N GLY A 14 36.84 -32.32 5.90
CA GLY A 14 37.00 -32.98 4.61
C GLY A 14 35.96 -34.15 4.56
N GLN A 15 35.76 -34.77 3.38
CA GLN A 15 35.06 -36.05 3.09
C GLN A 15 33.50 -36.04 3.04
N GLN A 16 32.82 -36.22 1.90
CA GLN A 16 32.64 -37.35 0.94
C GLN A 16 31.57 -38.40 1.34
N ALA A 17 30.56 -38.55 0.44
CA ALA A 17 29.75 -39.74 0.06
C ALA A 17 28.24 -39.37 -0.06
N SER A 18 27.55 -39.41 -1.21
CA SER A 18 27.14 -40.52 -2.11
C SER A 18 25.62 -40.79 -2.01
N GLN A 19 24.89 -40.46 -3.09
CA GLN A 19 23.84 -41.25 -3.79
C GLN A 19 22.62 -41.90 -3.06
N GLN A 20 21.42 -41.44 -3.47
CA GLN A 20 20.34 -42.19 -4.17
C GLN A 20 19.18 -42.90 -3.40
N SER A 21 17.95 -42.65 -3.89
CA SER A 21 16.72 -43.51 -3.94
C SER A 21 15.54 -43.28 -2.97
N GLU A 22 14.32 -43.25 -3.54
CA GLU A 22 12.94 -43.00 -3.03
C GLU A 22 12.31 -44.17 -2.19
N PRO A 23 10.97 -44.21 -1.87
CA PRO A 23 10.10 -43.28 -1.13
C PRO A 23 9.30 -43.97 0.03
N ALA A 24 8.49 -43.15 0.74
CA ALA A 24 7.33 -43.49 1.61
C ALA A 24 7.56 -43.45 3.15
N PRO A 25 6.50 -43.35 3.97
CA PRO A 25 5.92 -42.07 4.38
C PRO A 25 5.91 -41.94 5.92
N SER A 26 6.42 -40.84 6.47
CA SER A 26 6.33 -40.65 7.92
C SER A 26 6.25 -39.18 8.33
N THR A 27 5.17 -38.91 9.06
CA THR A 27 5.12 -38.08 10.27
C THR A 27 5.34 -36.57 10.14
N LYS A 28 4.25 -35.86 10.45
CA LYS A 28 4.16 -34.47 10.89
C LYS A 28 5.41 -34.05 11.66
N SER A 29 6.25 -33.23 11.05
CA SER A 29 7.20 -32.37 11.74
C SER A 29 7.00 -30.95 11.27
N THR A 30 6.82 -30.05 12.22
CA THR A 30 6.80 -28.60 12.03
C THR A 30 8.20 -28.13 11.67
N THR A 31 8.65 -28.40 10.46
CA THR A 31 9.89 -27.85 9.92
C THR A 31 9.58 -26.47 9.34
N LYS A 32 10.05 -25.43 10.03
CA LYS A 32 10.02 -24.05 9.55
C LYS A 32 10.71 -24.02 8.19
N LYS A 33 9.95 -23.70 7.13
CA LYS A 33 10.47 -23.54 5.77
C LYS A 33 11.65 -22.55 5.84
N PRO A 34 12.83 -22.88 5.29
CA PRO A 34 13.96 -21.96 5.28
C PRO A 34 13.55 -20.68 4.54
N PRO A 35 14.05 -19.50 4.97
CA PRO A 35 13.75 -18.25 4.31
C PRO A 35 14.17 -18.36 2.85
N ARG A 36 13.18 -18.32 1.95
CA ARG A 36 13.45 -18.27 0.52
C ARG A 36 14.20 -16.97 0.26
N LYS A 37 15.27 -17.06 -0.54
CA LYS A 37 15.97 -15.86 -1.00
C LYS A 37 14.93 -14.91 -1.57
N LEU A 38 14.85 -13.72 -0.97
CA LEU A 38 14.04 -12.64 -1.48
C LEU A 38 14.64 -12.29 -2.84
N GLU A 39 14.02 -12.77 -3.93
CA GLU A 39 14.33 -12.26 -5.25
C GLU A 39 13.86 -10.82 -5.29
N MET A 40 14.76 -9.93 -4.92
CA MET A 40 14.59 -8.50 -5.06
C MET A 40 14.68 -8.21 -6.57
N ARG A 41 13.58 -8.43 -7.29
CA ARG A 41 13.39 -7.90 -8.63
C ARG A 41 13.38 -6.39 -8.46
N LEU A 42 14.54 -5.75 -8.65
CA LEU A 42 14.59 -4.31 -8.85
C LEU A 42 13.69 -4.01 -10.05
N PRO A 43 12.61 -3.23 -9.90
CA PRO A 43 11.91 -2.73 -11.07
C PRO A 43 12.90 -1.89 -11.87
N ASN A 44 13.18 -2.32 -13.10
CA ASN A 44 14.05 -1.63 -14.04
C ASN A 44 13.34 -0.39 -14.60
N ASN A 45 12.92 0.54 -13.74
CA ASN A 45 12.45 1.84 -14.17
C ASN A 45 13.38 2.88 -13.59
N GLY A 46 14.08 3.60 -14.48
CA GLY A 46 14.71 4.87 -14.16
C GLY A 46 13.65 5.85 -13.69
N GLN A 47 13.27 5.75 -12.42
CA GLN A 47 12.28 6.60 -11.80
C GLN A 47 12.89 7.98 -11.63
N SER A 48 12.45 8.92 -12.47
CA SER A 48 12.50 10.33 -12.10
C SER A 48 11.79 10.49 -10.74
N PRO A 49 12.23 11.43 -9.88
CA PRO A 49 11.61 11.70 -8.57
C PRO A 49 10.13 12.12 -8.64
N THR A 50 9.57 12.23 -9.85
CA THR A 50 8.17 12.55 -10.15
C THR A 50 7.24 11.33 -10.29
N ASN A 51 7.75 10.09 -10.26
CA ASN A 51 6.92 8.87 -10.38
C ASN A 51 6.54 8.27 -9.02
N VAL A 52 5.83 9.04 -8.18
CA VAL A 52 5.18 8.49 -6.98
C VAL A 52 3.94 7.71 -7.43
N THR A 53 3.97 6.38 -7.30
CA THR A 53 2.81 5.51 -7.60
C THR A 53 2.17 5.04 -6.30
N PHE A 54 0.87 5.30 -6.14
CA PHE A 54 0.09 4.80 -5.00
C PHE A 54 -0.33 3.35 -5.24
N SER A 55 -0.50 2.57 -4.18
CA SER A 55 -0.96 1.18 -4.34
C SER A 55 -2.45 1.13 -4.69
N ALA A 56 -2.84 0.18 -5.55
CA ALA A 56 -4.25 -0.01 -5.92
C ALA A 56 -5.18 -0.20 -4.70
N PRO A 57 -4.84 -1.01 -3.67
CA PRO A 57 -5.68 -1.11 -2.46
C PRO A 57 -5.84 0.21 -1.71
N PHE A 58 -4.82 1.07 -1.72
CA PHE A 58 -4.90 2.40 -1.11
C PHE A 58 -5.85 3.31 -1.87
N LEU A 59 -5.77 3.33 -3.21
CA LEU A 59 -6.66 4.13 -4.05
C LEU A 59 -8.12 3.68 -3.91
N ASP A 60 -8.37 2.37 -3.87
CA ASP A 60 -9.72 1.82 -3.68
C ASP A 60 -10.30 2.20 -2.31
N ASN A 61 -9.49 2.07 -1.25
CA ASN A 61 -9.93 2.43 0.09
C ASN A 61 -10.18 3.94 0.22
N THR A 62 -9.31 4.76 -0.35
CA THR A 62 -9.42 6.22 -0.35
C THR A 62 -10.65 6.66 -1.14
N LEU A 63 -10.86 6.13 -2.34
CA LEU A 63 -12.02 6.42 -3.17
C LEU A 63 -13.32 6.07 -2.44
N SER A 64 -13.40 4.89 -1.82
CA SER A 64 -14.58 4.48 -1.04
C SER A 64 -14.87 5.45 0.12
N LYS A 65 -13.83 5.86 0.87
CA LYS A 65 -13.98 6.81 1.98
C LYS A 65 -14.42 8.20 1.51
N LEU A 66 -13.87 8.69 0.39
CA LEU A 66 -14.23 10.00 -0.16
C LEU A 66 -15.63 10.02 -0.75
N LEU A 67 -16.08 8.95 -1.41
CA LEU A 67 -17.47 8.81 -1.85
C LEU A 67 -18.44 8.79 -0.67
N ALA A 68 -18.10 8.08 0.41
CA ALA A 68 -18.89 8.07 1.64
C ALA A 68 -18.91 9.44 2.34
N LEU A 69 -17.82 10.21 2.26
CA LEU A 69 -17.78 11.59 2.74
C LEU A 69 -18.64 12.51 1.87
N GLN A 70 -18.54 12.42 0.54
CA GLN A 70 -19.31 13.22 -0.40
C GLN A 70 -20.82 13.07 -0.17
N ASN A 71 -21.31 11.84 0.00
CA ASN A 71 -22.73 11.60 0.28
C ASN A 71 -23.21 12.26 1.59
N ARG A 72 -22.38 12.21 2.64
CA ARG A 72 -22.68 12.89 3.91
C ARG A 72 -22.63 14.41 3.76
N MET A 73 -21.65 14.94 3.03
CA MET A 73 -21.56 16.37 2.72
C MET A 73 -22.78 16.85 1.95
N LEU A 74 -23.24 16.12 0.93
CA LEU A 74 -24.45 16.48 0.18
C LEU A 74 -25.70 16.53 1.06
N THR A 75 -25.82 15.60 2.01
CA THR A 75 -26.93 15.61 2.99
C THR A 75 -26.86 16.86 3.86
N VAL A 76 -25.68 17.12 4.46
CA VAL A 76 -25.46 18.30 5.30
C VAL A 76 -25.63 19.61 4.53
N SER A 77 -25.17 19.68 3.27
CA SER A 77 -25.36 20.86 2.41
C SER A 77 -26.84 21.13 2.13
N ASN A 78 -27.66 20.08 1.97
CA ASN A 78 -29.11 20.23 1.80
C ASN A 78 -29.76 20.76 3.09
N ASP A 79 -29.40 20.19 4.24
CA ASP A 79 -29.89 20.64 5.55
C ASP A 79 -29.50 22.12 5.82
N ILE A 80 -28.26 22.50 5.47
CA ILE A 80 -27.77 23.88 5.57
C ILE A 80 -28.49 24.81 4.60
N ALA A 81 -28.75 24.38 3.36
CA ALA A 81 -29.47 25.17 2.37
C ALA A 81 -30.92 25.45 2.79
N ALA A 82 -31.56 24.48 3.45
CA ALA A 82 -32.91 24.60 4.00
C ALA A 82 -32.99 25.45 5.27
N SER A 83 -31.85 25.72 5.94
CA SER A 83 -31.81 26.53 7.15
C SER A 83 -31.97 28.02 6.85
N ALA A 84 -32.90 28.67 7.56
CA ALA A 84 -33.12 30.11 7.49
C ALA A 84 -32.08 30.92 8.30
N ASP A 85 -31.41 30.27 9.25
CA ASP A 85 -30.47 30.91 10.19
C ASP A 85 -29.04 30.96 9.66
N VAL A 86 -28.80 30.44 8.45
CA VAL A 86 -27.47 30.42 7.82
C VAL A 86 -27.43 31.44 6.70
N ASP A 87 -26.38 32.26 6.68
CA ASP A 87 -26.16 33.25 5.63
C ASP A 87 -25.82 32.62 4.28
N GLU A 88 -26.15 33.32 3.19
CA GLU A 88 -25.96 32.82 1.83
C GLU A 88 -24.48 32.59 1.47
N HIS A 89 -23.56 33.36 2.05
CA HIS A 89 -22.12 33.14 1.83
C HIS A 89 -21.69 31.79 2.41
N THR A 90 -22.10 31.45 3.62
CA THR A 90 -21.83 30.14 4.23
C THR A 90 -22.45 28.99 3.42
N LYS A 91 -23.68 29.15 2.92
CA LYS A 91 -24.31 28.16 2.03
C LYS A 91 -23.49 27.95 0.75
N GLN A 92 -23.11 29.04 0.10
CA GLN A 92 -22.32 29.00 -1.13
C GLN A 92 -20.96 28.33 -0.91
N GLU A 93 -20.27 28.63 0.20
CA GLU A 93 -19.01 28.01 0.56
C GLU A 93 -19.15 26.49 0.80
N GLN A 94 -20.23 26.03 1.43
CA GLN A 94 -20.47 24.59 1.61
C GLN A 94 -20.64 23.86 0.27
N PHE A 95 -21.33 24.47 -0.70
CA PHE A 95 -21.42 23.92 -2.05
C PHE A 95 -20.08 23.96 -2.79
N ALA A 96 -19.29 25.03 -2.62
CA ALA A 96 -17.95 25.12 -3.19
C ALA A 96 -17.02 24.02 -2.64
N GLN A 97 -17.05 23.75 -1.34
CA GLN A 97 -16.29 22.67 -0.71
C GLN A 97 -16.72 21.29 -1.22
N SER A 98 -18.02 21.06 -1.41
CA SER A 98 -18.54 19.82 -2.00
C SER A 98 -18.07 19.64 -3.45
N ALA A 99 -17.97 20.72 -4.22
CA ALA A 99 -17.42 20.71 -5.57
C ALA A 99 -15.91 20.43 -5.57
N GLU A 100 -15.16 20.99 -4.63
CA GLU A 100 -13.72 20.73 -4.44
C GLU A 100 -13.45 19.25 -4.15
N LEU A 101 -14.22 18.65 -3.23
CA LEU A 101 -14.14 17.22 -2.94
C LEU A 101 -14.42 16.37 -4.19
N SER A 102 -15.40 16.79 -4.99
CA SER A 102 -15.73 16.11 -6.25
C SER A 102 -14.56 16.15 -7.25
N ARG A 103 -13.82 17.27 -7.31
CA ARG A 103 -12.59 17.39 -8.11
C ARG A 103 -11.49 16.44 -7.64
N ILE A 104 -11.29 16.31 -6.32
CA ILE A 104 -10.31 15.38 -5.73
C ILE A 104 -10.65 13.92 -6.08
N ILE A 105 -11.93 13.53 -5.96
CA ILE A 105 -12.39 12.19 -6.34
C ILE A 105 -12.09 11.90 -7.81
N ALA A 106 -12.32 12.86 -8.71
CA ALA A 106 -12.03 12.70 -10.13
C ALA A 106 -10.53 12.47 -10.40
N LEU A 107 -9.64 13.16 -9.68
CA LEU A 107 -8.19 12.95 -9.78
C LEU A 107 -7.80 11.54 -9.32
N ILE A 108 -8.39 11.05 -8.23
CA ILE A 108 -8.14 9.69 -7.72
C ILE A 108 -8.65 8.64 -8.70
N CYS A 109 -9.84 8.84 -9.28
CA CYS A 109 -10.35 7.96 -10.32
C CYS A 109 -9.44 7.94 -11.55
N SER A 110 -8.91 9.10 -11.95
CA SER A 110 -7.96 9.22 -13.07
C SER A 110 -6.65 8.46 -12.79
N GLU A 111 -6.11 8.60 -11.58
CA GLU A 111 -4.92 7.85 -11.17
C GLU A 111 -5.18 6.35 -11.09
N LYS A 112 -6.34 5.93 -10.57
CA LYS A 112 -6.73 4.53 -10.56
C LYS A 112 -6.86 3.97 -11.98
N ALA A 113 -7.46 4.71 -12.90
CA ALA A 113 -7.59 4.31 -14.30
C ALA A 113 -6.20 4.18 -14.97
N ARG A 114 -5.26 5.05 -14.64
CA ARG A 114 -3.86 4.97 -15.11
C ARG A 114 -3.15 3.68 -14.66
N GLN A 115 -3.51 3.13 -13.50
CA GLN A 115 -2.90 1.90 -12.96
C GLN A 115 -3.57 0.61 -13.46
N GLY A 116 -4.79 0.69 -14.01
CA GLY A 116 -5.61 -0.44 -14.44
C GLY A 116 -5.82 -0.53 -15.95
N ALA A 117 -5.11 0.29 -16.73
CA ALA A 117 -4.95 0.16 -18.19
C ALA A 117 -3.63 -0.55 -18.51
#